data_AF-A0A5C7T9B2-F1
#
_entry.id   AF-A0A5C7T9B2-F1
#
_cell.length_a   1.000
_cell.length_b   1.000
_cell.length_c   1.000
_cell.angle_alpha   90.00
_cell.angle_beta   90.00
_cell.angle_gamma   90.00
#
_symmetry.space_group_name_H-M   'P 1'
#
loop_
_entity.id
_entity.type
_entity.pdbx_description
1 polymer ?
#
loop_
_entity_poly.entity_id
_entity_poly.type
_entity_poly.pdbx_seq_one_letter_code
_entity_poly.pdbx_strand_id
1 'polypeptide(L)'
;MLFVPPCAKALRAVKTRLSEAIPHIPSSHLTEALAAAAGFKTNAALRASLWEPGKAPESCAAFEFHDGKFLQRLQQFGHEDVGEWPGFSRFAEREWVSSMYRSDRALCARNLITAAVVSGLTQGHFGLGPEDNFWPGTDETKRLGRVRATGFLFHVWMPEGIPTVAWVEDNGMGELTIKVACWPKGDHISYSGGFRSGEATAVGWLERDRGAWIMNDHRGGIDLAVRRTLQGRIAKAISPTTGFADQGAFIF
;
A
#
# COMPACT_ATOMS: atom_id res chain seq x y z
N MET A 1 -8.58 -1.49 -9.40
CA MET A 1 -7.41 -2.31 -9.76
C MET A 1 -6.72 -2.71 -8.48
N LEU A 2 -6.45 -4.00 -8.29
CA LEU A 2 -5.60 -4.45 -7.19
C LEU A 2 -4.15 -4.38 -7.65
N PHE A 3 -3.33 -3.64 -6.90
CA PHE A 3 -1.89 -3.72 -7.03
C PHE A 3 -1.26 -4.17 -5.72
N VAL A 4 -0.10 -4.81 -5.81
CA VAL A 4 0.58 -5.40 -4.66
C VAL A 4 2.06 -5.03 -4.72
N PRO A 5 2.64 -4.48 -3.64
CA PRO A 5 4.09 -4.38 -3.50
C PRO A 5 4.75 -5.72 -3.86
N PRO A 6 5.89 -5.73 -4.57
CA PRO A 6 6.51 -6.96 -5.05
C PRO A 6 7.23 -7.73 -3.94
N CYS A 7 6.54 -8.06 -2.85
CA CYS A 7 7.12 -8.71 -1.69
C CYS A 7 6.26 -9.89 -1.21
N ALA A 8 6.89 -10.82 -0.49
CA ALA A 8 6.22 -12.01 0.01
C ALA A 8 5.09 -11.68 1.02
N LYS A 9 5.27 -10.64 1.84
CA LYS A 9 4.31 -10.25 2.89
C LYS A 9 3.00 -9.74 2.29
N ALA A 10 3.08 -8.84 1.31
CA ALA A 10 1.91 -8.28 0.65
C ALA A 10 1.18 -9.32 -0.22
N LEU A 11 1.90 -10.17 -0.95
CA LEU A 11 1.30 -11.29 -1.68
C LEU A 11 0.55 -12.26 -0.77
N ARG A 12 1.11 -12.55 0.40
CA ARG A 12 0.45 -13.42 1.40
C ARG A 12 -0.88 -12.82 1.86
N ALA A 13 -0.93 -11.51 2.11
CA ALA A 13 -2.16 -10.83 2.52
C ALA A 13 -3.28 -11.01 1.47
N VAL A 14 -2.96 -10.86 0.18
CA VAL A 14 -3.93 -11.10 -0.90
C VAL A 14 -4.35 -12.56 -0.97
N LYS A 15 -3.39 -13.49 -0.93
CA LYS A 15 -3.68 -14.92 -0.96
C LYS A 15 -4.61 -15.37 0.17
N THR A 16 -4.37 -14.87 1.39
CA THR A 16 -5.22 -15.18 2.55
C THR A 16 -6.67 -14.78 2.28
N ARG A 17 -6.90 -13.52 1.86
CA ARG A 17 -8.25 -13.04 1.53
C ARG A 17 -8.90 -13.80 0.38
N LEU A 18 -8.15 -14.17 -0.66
CA LEU A 18 -8.68 -14.99 -1.75
C LEU A 18 -9.07 -16.40 -1.29
N SER A 19 -8.30 -16.98 -0.37
CA SER A 19 -8.61 -18.31 0.18
C SER A 19 -9.88 -18.29 1.04
N GLU A 20 -10.17 -17.16 1.69
CA GLU A 20 -11.43 -16.93 2.42
C GLU A 20 -12.60 -16.69 1.46
N ALA A 21 -12.40 -15.92 0.39
CA ALA A 21 -13.43 -15.59 -0.58
C ALA A 21 -13.80 -16.78 -1.50
N ILE A 22 -12.86 -17.67 -1.79
CA ILE A 22 -13.06 -18.83 -2.69
C ILE A 22 -12.55 -20.12 -2.02
N PRO A 23 -13.17 -20.56 -0.92
CA PRO A 23 -12.62 -21.60 -0.05
C PRO A 23 -12.60 -23.00 -0.67
N HIS A 24 -13.36 -23.22 -1.75
CA HIS A 24 -13.41 -24.50 -2.45
C HIS A 24 -12.21 -24.72 -3.39
N ILE A 25 -11.43 -23.67 -3.72
CA ILE A 25 -10.24 -23.81 -4.55
C ILE A 25 -9.01 -24.08 -3.67
N PRO A 26 -8.24 -25.15 -3.96
CA PRO A 26 -7.03 -25.46 -3.20
C PRO A 26 -6.04 -24.29 -3.18
N SER A 27 -5.43 -24.07 -2.02
CA SER A 27 -4.48 -22.96 -1.80
C SER A 27 -3.28 -22.99 -2.76
N SER A 28 -2.84 -24.17 -3.18
CA SER A 28 -1.78 -24.35 -4.20
C SER A 28 -2.20 -23.80 -5.56
N HIS A 29 -3.43 -24.08 -6.01
CA HIS A 29 -3.97 -23.58 -7.27
C HIS A 29 -4.19 -22.06 -7.22
N LEU A 30 -4.70 -21.52 -6.11
CA LEU A 30 -4.81 -20.07 -5.93
C LEU A 30 -3.45 -19.37 -6.02
N THR A 31 -2.40 -20.01 -5.49
CA THR A 31 -1.04 -19.44 -5.54
C THR A 31 -0.52 -19.41 -6.98
N GLU A 32 -0.72 -20.48 -7.74
CA GLU A 32 -0.35 -20.53 -9.17
C GLU A 32 -1.21 -19.59 -10.03
N ALA A 33 -2.50 -19.44 -9.71
CA ALA A 33 -3.39 -18.49 -10.38
C ALA A 33 -3.01 -17.03 -10.10
N LEU A 34 -2.60 -16.70 -8.88
CA LEU A 34 -2.04 -15.39 -8.54
C LEU A 34 -0.76 -15.10 -9.33
N ALA A 35 0.13 -16.09 -9.48
CA ALA A 35 1.32 -15.94 -10.30
C ALA A 35 0.97 -15.66 -11.77
N ALA A 36 0.01 -16.39 -12.33
CA ALA A 36 -0.50 -16.12 -13.67
C ALA A 36 -1.14 -14.73 -13.79
N ALA A 37 -1.93 -14.31 -12.79
CA ALA A 37 -2.55 -12.99 -12.73
C ALA A 37 -1.52 -11.87 -12.79
N ALA A 38 -0.37 -12.06 -12.13
CA ALA A 38 0.78 -11.16 -12.12
C ALA A 38 1.68 -11.27 -13.38
N GLY A 39 1.34 -12.16 -14.32
CA GLY A 39 2.08 -12.34 -15.58
C GLY A 39 3.18 -13.40 -15.56
N PHE A 40 3.32 -14.19 -14.49
CA PHE A 40 4.31 -15.26 -14.37
C PHE A 40 3.73 -16.61 -14.79
N LYS A 41 4.58 -17.48 -15.35
CA LYS A 41 4.17 -18.84 -15.72
C LYS A 41 4.00 -19.78 -14.53
N THR A 42 4.72 -19.53 -13.44
CA THR A 42 4.71 -20.36 -12.22
C THR A 42 4.87 -19.51 -10.97
N ASN A 43 4.43 -20.02 -9.82
CA ASN A 43 4.67 -19.37 -8.54
C ASN A 43 6.17 -19.30 -8.20
N ALA A 44 6.97 -20.27 -8.64
CA ALA A 44 8.42 -20.23 -8.45
C ALA A 44 9.05 -19.00 -9.15
N ALA A 45 8.62 -18.70 -10.39
CA ALA A 45 9.07 -17.51 -11.12
C ALA A 45 8.61 -16.21 -10.45
N LEU A 46 7.35 -16.15 -9.98
CA LEU A 46 6.85 -15.02 -9.19
C LEU A 46 7.72 -14.81 -7.95
N ARG A 47 8.01 -15.87 -7.19
CA ARG A 47 8.83 -15.79 -5.97
C ARG A 47 10.24 -15.28 -6.24
N ALA A 48 10.86 -15.70 -7.35
CA ALA A 48 12.18 -15.21 -7.74
C ALA A 48 12.19 -13.72 -8.11
N SER A 49 11.04 -13.17 -8.53
CA SER A 49 10.89 -11.75 -8.86
C SER A 49 10.65 -10.83 -7.65
N LEU A 50 10.46 -11.40 -6.45
CA LEU A 50 10.17 -10.60 -5.28
C LEU A 50 11.36 -9.73 -4.88
N TRP A 51 11.04 -8.52 -4.49
CA TRP A 51 11.91 -7.63 -3.78
C TRP A 51 12.28 -8.21 -2.41
N GLU A 52 13.54 -8.03 -2.05
CA GLU A 52 14.14 -8.46 -0.79
C GLU A 52 15.00 -7.30 -0.26
N PRO A 53 15.18 -7.20 1.07
CA PRO A 53 16.06 -6.20 1.68
C PRO A 53 17.45 -6.19 1.02
N GLY A 54 17.94 -5.00 0.69
CA GLY A 54 19.22 -4.79 -0.01
C GLY A 54 19.10 -4.64 -1.53
N LYS A 55 17.96 -4.98 -2.15
CA LYS A 55 17.69 -4.61 -3.55
C LYS A 55 17.15 -3.17 -3.62
N ALA A 56 17.53 -2.42 -4.65
CA ALA A 56 16.98 -1.09 -4.91
C ALA A 56 15.44 -1.20 -5.17
N PRO A 57 14.58 -0.61 -4.33
CA PRO A 57 13.12 -0.79 -4.44
C PRO A 57 12.54 -0.29 -5.77
N GLU A 58 13.15 0.75 -6.35
CA GLU A 58 12.78 1.32 -7.66
C GLU A 58 13.08 0.39 -8.85
N SER A 59 13.92 -0.63 -8.65
CA SER A 59 14.20 -1.65 -9.68
C SER A 59 13.10 -2.72 -9.76
N CYS A 60 12.14 -2.71 -8.84
CA CYS A 60 11.03 -3.65 -8.79
C CYS A 60 9.70 -2.90 -8.99
N ALA A 61 8.87 -3.38 -9.91
CA ALA A 61 7.53 -2.84 -10.12
C ALA A 61 6.50 -3.48 -9.18
N ALA A 62 5.46 -2.75 -8.81
CA ALA A 62 4.28 -3.35 -8.18
C ALA A 62 3.63 -4.38 -9.12
N PHE A 63 3.07 -5.44 -8.57
CA PHE A 63 2.27 -6.36 -9.36
C PHE A 63 0.89 -5.79 -9.62
N GLU A 64 0.46 -5.81 -10.87
CA GLU A 64 -0.92 -5.61 -11.27
C GLU A 64 -1.55 -6.96 -11.59
N PHE A 65 -2.71 -7.25 -10.99
CA PHE A 65 -3.37 -8.53 -11.19
C PHE A 65 -4.45 -8.46 -12.26
N HIS A 66 -4.33 -9.36 -13.24
CA HIS A 66 -5.26 -9.45 -14.36
C HIS A 66 -6.26 -10.59 -14.17
N ASP A 67 -7.55 -10.23 -14.15
CA ASP A 67 -8.66 -11.18 -13.97
C ASP A 67 -8.65 -12.31 -15.00
N GLY A 68 -8.47 -11.99 -16.29
CA GLY A 68 -8.47 -12.99 -17.35
C GLY A 68 -7.39 -14.06 -17.18
N LYS A 69 -6.17 -13.66 -16.78
CA LYS A 69 -5.06 -14.60 -16.55
C LYS A 69 -5.29 -15.45 -15.29
N PHE A 70 -5.88 -14.85 -14.26
CA PHE A 70 -6.26 -15.56 -13.04
C PHE A 70 -7.29 -16.66 -13.33
N LEU A 71 -8.39 -16.30 -13.97
CA LEU A 71 -9.48 -17.21 -14.30
C LEU A 71 -9.03 -18.31 -15.26
N GLN A 72 -8.28 -17.94 -16.31
CA GLN A 72 -7.73 -18.92 -17.25
C GLN A 72 -6.84 -19.96 -16.53
N ARG A 73 -6.03 -19.52 -15.56
CA ARG A 73 -5.16 -20.43 -14.82
C ARG A 73 -5.94 -21.37 -13.90
N LEU A 74 -7.03 -20.89 -13.31
CA LEU A 74 -7.94 -21.74 -12.51
C LEU A 74 -8.65 -22.79 -13.37
N GLN A 75 -9.11 -22.41 -14.57
CA GLN A 75 -9.69 -23.35 -15.53
C GLN A 75 -8.72 -24.46 -15.93
N GLN A 76 -7.43 -24.15 -16.13
CA GLN A 76 -6.39 -25.15 -16.41
C GLN A 76 -6.21 -26.18 -15.28
N PHE A 77 -6.60 -25.84 -14.05
CA PHE A 77 -6.60 -26.74 -12.90
C PHE A 77 -7.96 -27.43 -12.66
N GLY A 78 -8.90 -27.31 -13.62
CA GLY A 78 -10.23 -27.92 -13.56
C GLY A 78 -11.28 -27.12 -12.79
N HIS A 79 -11.03 -25.84 -12.49
CA HIS A 79 -11.98 -24.94 -11.81
C HIS A 79 -12.69 -24.07 -12.84
N GLU A 80 -13.66 -24.64 -13.56
CA GLU A 80 -14.46 -23.93 -14.58
C GLU A 80 -15.51 -23.00 -13.97
N ASP A 81 -16.09 -23.43 -12.84
CA ASP A 81 -17.02 -22.63 -12.05
C ASP A 81 -16.31 -22.14 -10.79
N VAL A 82 -15.81 -20.91 -10.84
CA VAL A 82 -15.24 -20.20 -9.68
C VAL A 82 -16.30 -19.42 -8.89
N GLY A 83 -17.59 -19.61 -9.23
CA GLY A 83 -18.70 -18.78 -8.77
C GLY A 83 -18.67 -17.36 -9.34
N GLU A 84 -19.37 -16.45 -8.68
CA GLU A 84 -19.37 -15.02 -9.03
C GLU A 84 -18.04 -14.35 -8.64
N TRP A 85 -17.00 -14.48 -9.47
CA TRP A 85 -15.78 -13.71 -9.31
C TRP A 85 -16.04 -12.23 -9.63
N PRO A 86 -15.96 -11.30 -8.64
CA PRO A 86 -16.32 -9.90 -8.85
C PRO A 86 -15.24 -9.10 -9.60
N GLY A 87 -14.09 -9.70 -9.88
CA GLY A 87 -12.90 -9.04 -10.40
C GLY A 87 -12.01 -8.49 -9.29
N PHE A 88 -10.70 -8.45 -9.50
CA PHE A 88 -9.71 -7.97 -8.52
C PHE A 88 -9.99 -6.56 -8.03
N SER A 89 -10.53 -5.68 -8.87
CA SER A 89 -10.88 -4.32 -8.47
C SER A 89 -11.96 -4.30 -7.39
N ARG A 90 -13.10 -4.97 -7.64
CA ARG A 90 -14.22 -5.01 -6.68
C ARG A 90 -13.90 -5.88 -5.47
N PHE A 91 -13.13 -6.94 -5.66
CA PHE A 91 -12.59 -7.73 -4.55
C PHE A 91 -11.77 -6.82 -3.63
N ALA A 92 -10.81 -6.06 -4.17
CA ALA A 92 -9.99 -5.18 -3.36
C ALA A 92 -10.77 -4.08 -2.63
N GLU A 93 -11.79 -3.51 -3.29
CA GLU A 93 -12.72 -2.56 -2.65
C GLU A 93 -13.45 -3.20 -1.46
N ARG A 94 -13.96 -4.43 -1.60
CA ARG A 94 -14.67 -5.12 -0.52
C ARG A 94 -13.77 -5.49 0.65
N GLU A 95 -12.54 -5.91 0.37
CA GLU A 95 -11.64 -6.48 1.39
C GLU A 95 -10.86 -5.43 2.18
N TRP A 96 -10.47 -4.32 1.55
CA TRP A 96 -9.50 -3.39 2.13
C TRP A 96 -9.93 -1.93 2.14
N VAL A 97 -11.12 -1.61 1.62
CA VAL A 97 -11.61 -0.23 1.60
C VAL A 97 -12.79 -0.10 2.55
N SER A 98 -12.63 0.75 3.57
CA SER A 98 -13.75 1.06 4.45
C SER A 98 -14.91 1.75 3.72
N SER A 99 -16.13 1.50 4.20
CA SER A 99 -17.37 2.14 3.77
C SER A 99 -17.40 3.68 3.87
N MET A 100 -16.43 4.30 4.54
CA MET A 100 -16.28 5.77 4.58
C MET A 100 -15.77 6.36 3.25
N TYR A 101 -15.05 5.58 2.44
CA TYR A 101 -14.42 6.05 1.21
C TYR A 101 -15.38 5.99 0.02
N ARG A 102 -16.32 6.93 -0.04
CA ARG A 102 -17.45 6.92 -1.00
C ARG A 102 -17.26 7.75 -2.27
N SER A 103 -16.12 8.42 -2.42
CA SER A 103 -15.83 9.25 -3.59
C SER A 103 -14.44 8.96 -4.13
N ASP A 104 -14.24 9.20 -5.43
CA ASP A 104 -12.92 9.09 -6.07
C ASP A 104 -11.85 9.92 -5.34
N ARG A 105 -12.23 11.07 -4.79
CA ARG A 105 -11.31 11.93 -4.04
C ARG A 105 -10.92 11.28 -2.71
N ALA A 106 -11.87 10.70 -1.99
CA ALA A 106 -11.60 9.97 -0.75
C ALA A 106 -10.76 8.71 -1.02
N LEU A 107 -11.05 7.98 -2.10
CA LEU A 107 -10.24 6.84 -2.55
C LEU A 107 -8.82 7.25 -2.94
N CYS A 108 -8.63 8.41 -3.58
CA CYS A 108 -7.30 8.92 -3.86
C CYS A 108 -6.48 9.14 -2.58
N ALA A 109 -7.07 9.82 -1.59
CA ALA A 109 -6.43 10.07 -0.30
C ALA A 109 -6.00 8.75 0.37
N ARG A 110 -6.95 7.80 0.48
CA ARG A 110 -6.72 6.46 1.03
C ARG A 110 -5.61 5.73 0.30
N ASN A 111 -5.69 5.66 -1.02
CA ASN A 111 -4.78 4.85 -1.82
C ASN A 111 -3.34 5.36 -1.75
N LEU A 112 -3.14 6.69 -1.73
CA LEU A 112 -1.80 7.26 -1.57
C LEU A 112 -1.19 6.91 -0.20
N ILE A 113 -1.93 7.12 0.89
CA ILE A 113 -1.41 6.83 2.24
C ILE A 113 -1.21 5.31 2.42
N THR A 114 -2.18 4.49 2.01
CA THR A 114 -2.08 3.02 2.15
C THR A 114 -0.90 2.48 1.36
N ALA A 115 -0.67 2.96 0.13
CA ALA A 115 0.48 2.58 -0.68
C ALA A 115 1.81 2.91 0.00
N ALA A 116 1.92 4.11 0.59
CA ALA A 116 3.11 4.52 1.31
C ALA A 116 3.34 3.69 2.58
N VAL A 117 2.29 3.44 3.37
CA VAL A 117 2.38 2.62 4.59
C VAL A 117 2.80 1.20 4.24
N VAL A 118 2.13 0.54 3.29
CA VAL A 118 2.47 -0.85 2.92
C VAL A 118 3.88 -0.95 2.30
N SER A 119 4.31 0.07 1.55
CA SER A 119 5.67 0.13 1.00
C SER A 119 6.71 0.28 2.10
N GLY A 120 6.51 1.19 3.05
CA GLY A 120 7.42 1.40 4.18
C GLY A 120 7.53 0.18 5.10
N LEU A 121 6.40 -0.45 5.43
CA LEU A 121 6.35 -1.71 6.20
C LEU A 121 7.06 -2.86 5.47
N THR A 122 6.93 -2.92 4.15
CA THR A 122 7.56 -3.95 3.34
C THR A 122 9.06 -3.74 3.22
N GLN A 123 9.48 -2.49 3.02
CA GLN A 123 10.88 -2.12 2.89
C GLN A 123 11.63 -2.14 4.23
N GLY A 124 10.90 -2.26 5.35
CA GLY A 124 11.49 -2.35 6.68
C GLY A 124 11.93 -0.99 7.22
N HIS A 125 11.35 0.12 6.74
CA HIS A 125 11.66 1.46 7.26
C HIS A 125 11.01 1.68 8.64
N PHE A 126 9.85 1.07 8.87
CA PHE A 126 9.14 1.11 10.14
C PHE A 126 8.28 -0.15 10.32
N GLY A 127 7.88 -0.41 11.56
CA GLY A 127 6.93 -1.46 11.94
C GLY A 127 5.62 -0.89 12.47
N LEU A 128 4.77 -1.79 12.96
CA LEU A 128 3.46 -1.45 13.52
C LEU A 128 3.46 -1.35 15.05
N GLY A 129 4.59 -1.62 15.72
CA GLY A 129 4.76 -1.27 17.13
C GLY A 129 5.05 0.23 17.30
N PRO A 130 4.73 0.82 18.46
CA PRO A 130 4.85 2.27 18.69
C PRO A 130 6.29 2.82 18.56
N GLU A 131 7.30 1.98 18.81
CA GLU A 131 8.73 2.36 18.76
C GLU A 131 9.47 1.78 17.54
N ASP A 132 8.75 1.11 16.63
CA ASP A 132 9.34 0.40 15.49
C ASP A 132 9.76 1.39 14.39
N ASN A 133 10.79 2.18 14.64
CA ASN A 133 11.34 3.18 13.71
C ASN A 133 12.74 2.71 13.26
N PHE A 134 12.84 2.19 12.04
CA PHE A 134 14.04 1.49 11.54
C PHE A 134 14.79 2.25 10.45
N TRP A 135 14.31 3.44 10.06
CA TRP A 135 14.95 4.23 9.02
C TRP A 135 16.26 4.87 9.52
N PRO A 136 17.23 5.16 8.62
CA PRO A 136 18.49 5.77 9.00
C PRO A 136 18.33 7.11 9.76
N GLY A 137 19.09 7.29 10.83
CA GLY A 137 19.13 8.54 11.60
C GLY A 137 18.25 8.60 12.85
N THR A 138 17.43 7.56 13.11
CA THR A 138 16.55 7.46 14.30
C THR A 138 17.32 7.39 15.63
N ASP A 139 18.40 6.61 15.69
CA ASP A 139 19.20 6.44 16.91
C ASP A 139 19.98 7.71 17.29
N GLU A 140 20.47 8.45 16.29
CA GLU A 140 21.25 9.68 16.51
C GLU A 140 20.37 10.80 17.08
N THR A 141 19.12 10.92 16.63
CA THR A 141 18.16 11.89 17.15
C THR A 141 17.79 11.58 18.60
N LYS A 142 17.51 10.32 18.92
CA LYS A 142 17.26 9.87 20.30
C LYS A 142 18.44 10.17 21.23
N ARG A 143 19.69 9.92 20.79
CA ARG A 143 20.91 10.17 21.58
C ARG A 143 21.22 11.65 21.82
N LEU A 144 20.97 12.51 20.84
CA LEU A 144 21.31 13.93 20.91
C LEU A 144 20.26 14.79 21.64
N GLY A 145 19.19 14.18 22.17
CA GLY A 145 18.07 14.92 22.79
C GLY A 145 17.41 15.91 21.82
N ARG A 146 17.63 15.74 20.51
CA ARG A 146 17.07 16.62 19.49
C ARG A 146 15.63 16.19 19.22
N VAL A 147 14.69 17.05 19.60
CA VAL A 147 13.24 16.86 19.43
C VAL A 147 12.79 16.89 17.96
N ARG A 148 13.66 17.29 17.02
CA ARG A 148 13.29 17.29 15.60
C ARG A 148 13.39 15.88 15.02
N ALA A 149 12.23 15.30 14.74
CA ALA A 149 12.09 14.08 13.97
C ALA A 149 12.92 14.14 12.68
N THR A 150 13.98 13.34 12.59
CA THR A 150 14.62 13.06 11.32
C THR A 150 13.68 12.15 10.55
N GLY A 151 12.91 12.71 9.63
CA GLY A 151 12.14 11.89 8.72
C GLY A 151 13.02 11.28 7.63
N PHE A 152 12.42 10.39 6.84
CA PHE A 152 13.12 9.63 5.82
C PHE A 152 12.30 9.57 4.54
N LEU A 153 12.94 9.86 3.40
CA LEU A 153 12.35 9.76 2.07
C LEU A 153 12.56 8.33 1.51
N PHE A 154 11.51 7.70 1.01
CA PHE A 154 11.57 6.36 0.44
C PHE A 154 10.67 6.20 -0.79
N HIS A 155 10.98 5.16 -1.59
CA HIS A 155 10.20 4.80 -2.78
C HIS A 155 8.85 4.18 -2.39
N VAL A 156 7.78 4.51 -3.12
CA VAL A 156 6.47 3.90 -2.94
C VAL A 156 6.09 3.11 -4.18
N TRP A 157 5.78 1.83 -3.98
CA TRP A 157 5.26 1.00 -5.06
C TRP A 157 3.81 1.38 -5.35
N MET A 158 3.56 1.74 -6.60
CA MET A 158 2.27 2.08 -7.19
C MET A 158 2.14 1.37 -8.55
N PRO A 159 0.94 1.29 -9.14
CA PRO A 159 0.74 0.78 -10.50
C PRO A 159 1.65 1.45 -11.51
N GLU A 160 1.93 0.75 -12.61
CA GLU A 160 2.90 1.16 -13.60
C GLU A 160 2.59 2.58 -14.13
N GLY A 161 3.64 3.40 -14.23
CA GLY A 161 3.57 4.77 -14.70
C GLY A 161 3.09 5.81 -13.67
N ILE A 162 3.03 5.47 -12.38
CA ILE A 162 2.83 6.42 -11.27
C ILE A 162 4.11 6.48 -10.40
N PRO A 163 5.14 7.25 -10.79
CA PRO A 163 6.32 7.44 -9.96
C PRO A 163 5.92 8.08 -8.62
N THR A 164 6.27 7.45 -7.51
CA THR A 164 5.81 7.88 -6.18
C THR A 164 6.92 7.75 -5.14
N VAL A 165 7.02 8.76 -4.28
CA VAL A 165 7.87 8.77 -3.09
C VAL A 165 7.04 9.14 -1.87
N ALA A 166 7.51 8.74 -0.70
CA ALA A 166 6.93 9.13 0.57
C ALA A 166 8.01 9.57 1.55
N TRP A 167 7.60 10.42 2.49
CA TRP A 167 8.36 10.84 3.64
C TRP A 167 7.65 10.35 4.88
N VAL A 168 8.39 9.67 5.76
CA VAL A 168 7.91 9.27 7.09
C VAL A 168 8.64 10.08 8.14
N GLU A 169 7.94 10.53 9.17
CA GLU A 169 8.52 11.14 10.36
C GLU A 169 7.81 10.66 11.61
N ASP A 170 8.57 10.52 12.70
CA ASP A 170 8.04 10.20 14.02
C ASP A 170 7.33 11.43 14.60
N ASN A 171 6.04 11.31 14.90
CA ASN A 171 5.24 12.38 15.51
C ASN A 171 5.26 12.29 17.05
N GLY A 172 5.98 11.31 17.61
CA GLY A 172 5.91 10.94 19.01
C GLY A 172 4.63 10.16 19.34
N MET A 173 4.53 9.69 20.59
CA MET A 173 3.33 8.99 21.11
C MET A 173 2.92 7.74 20.31
N GLY A 174 3.84 7.10 19.60
CA GLY A 174 3.56 5.95 18.75
C GLY A 174 3.04 6.29 17.35
N GLU A 175 2.86 7.56 17.01
CA GLU A 175 2.33 8.01 15.73
C GLU A 175 3.41 8.28 14.69
N LEU A 176 3.12 7.98 13.42
CA LEU A 176 3.92 8.41 12.28
C LEU A 176 3.14 9.39 11.42
N THR A 177 3.78 10.50 11.02
CA THR A 177 3.29 11.32 9.92
C THR A 177 3.81 10.76 8.59
N ILE A 178 2.90 10.50 7.66
CA ILE A 178 3.20 9.97 6.32
C ILE A 178 2.80 11.01 5.28
N LYS A 179 3.78 11.45 4.47
CA LYS A 179 3.59 12.37 3.36
C LYS A 179 3.91 11.65 2.06
N VAL A 180 3.10 11.82 1.03
CA VAL A 180 3.21 11.06 -0.22
C VAL A 180 3.14 12.03 -1.39
N ALA A 181 3.95 11.81 -2.43
CA ALA A 181 3.92 12.58 -3.66
C ALA A 181 4.05 11.67 -4.89
N CYS A 182 3.08 11.74 -5.79
CA CYS A 182 3.15 11.17 -7.13
C CYS A 182 3.66 12.20 -8.14
N TRP A 183 4.47 11.75 -9.10
CA TRP A 183 5.24 12.61 -10.01
C TRP A 183 5.98 13.70 -9.23
N PRO A 184 6.91 13.30 -8.34
CA PRO A 184 7.56 14.23 -7.45
C PRO A 184 8.39 15.27 -8.21
N LYS A 185 8.43 16.50 -7.71
CA LYS A 185 9.16 17.63 -8.32
C LYS A 185 10.50 17.93 -7.63
N GLY A 186 10.98 16.99 -6.83
CA GLY A 186 12.21 17.11 -6.04
C GLY A 186 12.29 15.99 -5.01
N ASP A 187 13.21 16.15 -4.07
CA ASP A 187 13.49 15.24 -2.94
C ASP A 187 12.78 15.68 -1.64
N HIS A 188 11.89 16.67 -1.71
CA HIS A 188 11.20 17.22 -0.56
C HIS A 188 9.68 17.23 -0.73
N ILE A 189 8.97 16.78 0.32
CA ILE A 189 7.51 16.83 0.42
C ILE A 189 7.13 17.86 1.50
N SER A 190 6.40 18.90 1.11
CA SER A 190 5.98 19.96 2.03
C SER A 190 5.04 19.43 3.12
N TYR A 191 5.06 20.09 4.28
CA TYR A 191 4.31 19.66 5.46
C TYR A 191 2.80 19.52 5.20
N SER A 192 2.19 20.48 4.50
CA SER A 192 0.76 20.44 4.13
C SER A 192 0.47 19.71 2.81
N GLY A 193 1.47 19.06 2.22
CA GLY A 193 1.42 18.62 0.83
C GLY A 193 1.28 19.78 -0.16
N GLY A 194 0.81 19.48 -1.38
CA GLY A 194 0.50 20.46 -2.41
C GLY A 194 1.27 20.27 -3.72
N PHE A 195 0.86 21.02 -4.76
CA PHE A 195 1.37 20.84 -6.12
C PHE A 195 2.85 21.22 -6.33
N ARG A 196 3.49 21.77 -5.30
CA ARG A 196 4.95 21.99 -5.27
C ARG A 196 5.72 20.69 -5.08
N SER A 197 5.16 19.72 -4.36
CA SER A 197 5.81 18.45 -4.08
C SER A 197 5.51 17.37 -5.12
N GLY A 198 4.37 17.46 -5.83
CA GLY A 198 4.03 16.52 -6.90
C GLY A 198 2.72 16.89 -7.60
N GLU A 199 2.27 16.03 -8.50
CA GLU A 199 1.01 16.21 -9.24
C GLU A 199 -0.20 15.63 -8.48
N ALA A 200 0.07 14.75 -7.52
CA ALA A 200 -0.86 14.35 -6.46
C ALA A 200 -0.07 14.15 -5.16
N THR A 201 -0.59 14.65 -4.04
CA THR A 201 0.04 14.53 -2.73
C THR A 201 -0.99 14.23 -1.65
N ALA A 202 -0.61 13.40 -0.68
CA ALA A 202 -1.40 13.15 0.51
C ALA A 202 -0.55 13.29 1.77
N VAL A 203 -1.13 13.79 2.86
CA VAL A 203 -0.54 13.78 4.19
C VAL A 203 -1.54 13.16 5.15
N GLY A 204 -1.10 12.25 5.99
CA GLY A 204 -1.93 11.64 7.02
C GLY A 204 -1.08 11.00 8.11
N TRP A 205 -1.74 10.44 9.12
CA TRP A 205 -1.08 9.87 10.29
C TRP A 205 -1.38 8.38 10.43
N LEU A 206 -0.38 7.62 10.88
CA LEU A 206 -0.50 6.21 11.23
C LEU A 206 -0.33 6.09 12.75
N GLU A 207 -1.40 5.75 13.44
CA GLU A 207 -1.41 5.38 14.85
C GLU A 207 -0.87 3.95 14.99
N ARG A 208 -0.11 3.69 16.07
CA ARG A 208 0.50 2.36 16.35
C ARG A 208 0.51 1.95 17.82
N ASP A 209 0.22 2.85 18.76
CA ASP A 209 0.23 2.54 20.19
C ASP A 209 -1.09 1.89 20.61
N ARG A 210 -2.22 2.56 20.33
CA ARG A 210 -3.56 2.05 20.65
C ARG A 210 -4.10 1.07 19.61
N GLY A 211 -3.43 0.99 18.48
CA GLY A 211 -3.57 -0.01 17.44
C GLY A 211 -3.06 0.51 16.11
N ALA A 212 -3.02 -0.37 15.09
CA ALA A 212 -2.44 -0.05 13.80
C ALA A 212 -3.50 0.45 12.81
N TRP A 213 -3.65 1.77 12.66
CA TRP A 213 -4.59 2.35 11.69
C TRP A 213 -4.16 3.70 11.14
N ILE A 214 -4.61 4.01 9.92
CA ILE A 214 -4.56 5.38 9.40
C ILE A 214 -5.59 6.21 10.16
N MET A 215 -5.16 7.30 10.81
CA MET A 215 -6.02 8.24 11.51
C MET A 215 -6.81 9.06 10.50
N ASN A 216 -7.92 8.49 10.08
CA ASN A 216 -8.88 9.10 9.19
C ASN A 216 -10.25 8.59 9.64
N ASP A 217 -11.06 9.50 10.15
CA ASP A 217 -12.42 9.20 10.60
C ASP A 217 -13.45 9.86 9.67
N HIS A 218 -14.73 9.77 10.01
CA HIS A 218 -15.79 10.39 9.21
C HIS A 218 -15.68 11.92 9.10
N ARG A 219 -14.86 12.58 9.92
CA ARG A 219 -14.61 14.03 9.92
C ARG A 219 -13.38 14.41 9.07
N GLY A 220 -12.52 13.45 8.74
CA GLY A 220 -11.34 13.64 7.90
C GLY A 220 -10.06 13.11 8.56
N GLY A 221 -8.91 13.51 8.03
CA GLY A 221 -7.59 13.10 8.54
C GLY A 221 -6.53 12.79 7.49
N ILE A 222 -6.90 12.89 6.21
CA ILE A 222 -5.92 12.90 5.12
C ILE A 222 -6.07 14.19 4.32
N ASP A 223 -5.03 15.01 4.33
CA ASP A 223 -4.94 16.19 3.49
C ASP A 223 -4.52 15.79 2.08
N LEU A 224 -5.36 16.07 1.09
CA LEU A 224 -5.15 15.68 -0.30
C LEU A 224 -5.09 16.88 -1.24
N ALA A 225 -4.04 16.96 -2.05
CA ALA A 225 -3.99 17.77 -3.27
C ALA A 225 -3.82 16.85 -4.47
N VAL A 226 -4.73 16.89 -5.44
CA VAL A 226 -4.68 16.03 -6.62
C VAL A 226 -5.22 16.77 -7.83
N ARG A 227 -4.56 16.63 -8.98
CA ARG A 227 -5.11 17.15 -10.23
C ARG A 227 -6.31 16.33 -10.66
N ARG A 228 -7.36 17.01 -11.11
CA ARG A 228 -8.62 16.38 -11.53
C ARG A 228 -8.43 15.28 -12.58
N THR A 229 -7.50 15.48 -13.52
CA THR A 229 -7.16 14.51 -14.58
C THR A 229 -6.53 13.22 -14.06
N LEU A 230 -5.93 13.23 -12.86
CA LEU A 230 -5.24 12.08 -12.27
C LEU A 230 -6.12 11.34 -11.24
N GLN A 231 -7.17 11.99 -10.75
CA GLN A 231 -8.01 11.48 -9.67
C GLN A 231 -8.60 10.10 -9.99
N GLY A 232 -9.24 9.92 -11.15
CA GLY A 232 -9.83 8.64 -11.52
C GLY A 232 -8.82 7.50 -11.66
N ARG A 233 -7.56 7.80 -11.99
CA ARG A 233 -6.48 6.80 -12.08
C ARG A 233 -6.03 6.36 -10.69
N ILE A 234 -5.78 7.31 -9.78
CA ILE A 234 -5.32 7.02 -8.41
C ILE A 234 -6.44 6.37 -7.57
N ALA A 235 -7.69 6.79 -7.75
CA ALA A 235 -8.84 6.20 -7.06
C ALA A 235 -8.99 4.69 -7.33
N LYS A 236 -8.59 4.24 -8.51
CA LYS A 236 -8.62 2.82 -8.90
C LYS A 236 -7.40 2.04 -8.44
N ALA A 237 -6.34 2.68 -7.96
CA ALA A 237 -5.11 2.01 -7.52
C ALA A 237 -5.25 1.55 -6.06
N ILE A 238 -5.83 0.38 -5.82
CA ILE A 238 -6.06 -0.11 -4.46
C ILE A 238 -4.92 -1.05 -4.05
N SER A 239 -4.27 -0.72 -2.94
CA SER A 239 -3.31 -1.59 -2.23
C SER A 239 -3.96 -2.29 -1.03
N PRO A 240 -3.45 -3.48 -0.65
CA PRO A 240 -3.90 -4.18 0.55
C PRO A 240 -3.41 -3.48 1.84
N THR A 241 -4.24 -3.46 2.87
CA THR A 241 -3.87 -3.00 4.21
C THR A 241 -3.20 -4.15 4.98
N THR A 242 -1.88 -4.27 4.84
CA THR A 242 -1.14 -5.43 5.38
C THR A 242 -0.86 -5.27 6.87
N GLY A 243 -1.83 -5.65 7.71
CA GLY A 243 -1.73 -5.65 9.18
C GLY A 243 -2.18 -4.36 9.87
N PHE A 244 -2.74 -3.40 9.13
CA PHE A 244 -3.30 -2.16 9.66
C PHE A 244 -4.71 -1.93 9.07
N ALA A 245 -5.49 -1.04 9.67
CA ALA A 245 -6.77 -0.58 9.12
C ALA A 245 -6.59 0.72 8.33
N ASP A 246 -7.37 0.92 7.27
CA ASP A 246 -7.35 2.16 6.48
C ASP A 246 -8.12 3.32 7.12
N GLN A 247 -8.64 3.15 8.33
CA GLN A 247 -9.36 4.16 9.08
C GLN A 247 -9.27 3.90 10.58
N GLY A 248 -9.45 4.95 11.37
CA GLY A 248 -9.53 4.89 12.82
C GLY A 248 -9.53 6.28 13.45
N ALA A 249 -9.74 6.33 14.76
CA ALA A 249 -9.91 7.57 15.50
C ALA A 249 -8.59 8.36 15.61
N PHE A 250 -8.73 9.68 15.81
CA PHE A 250 -7.64 10.50 16.30
C PHE A 250 -7.39 10.23 17.78
N ILE A 251 -6.13 10.21 18.16
CA ILE A 251 -5.68 10.21 19.55
C ILE A 251 -5.26 11.65 19.88
N PHE A 252 -5.75 12.18 20.99
CA PHE A 252 -5.40 13.50 21.53
C PHE A 252 -4.94 13.33 22.98
#